data_AF-A0A163J5H8-F1
#
_entry.id   AF-A0A163J5H8-F1
#
_cell.length_a   1.000
_cell.length_b   1.000
_cell.length_c   1.000
_cell.angle_alpha   90.00
_cell.angle_beta   90.00
_cell.angle_gamma   90.00
#
_symmetry.space_group_name_H-M   'P 1'
#
loop_
_entity.id
_entity.type
_entity.pdbx_description
1 polymer ?
#
loop_
_entity_poly.entity_id
_entity_poly.type
_entity_poly.pdbx_seq_one_letter_code
_entity_poly.pdbx_strand_id
1 'polypeptide(L)'
;MCLSSKQRSSFPFISPFTLTLHYAKHSSEAIDKPATDPCSRLDAIVIDAKTVRKQTNAALPLTLLTDRPTAILLTNMGGPETLDDVHDFLLNLFTDRDIMKLPFQPSIAKWIARRRTPSIREQYDSIGGGSPILKWTRKQGEAMEKALDKLSPETAPHKHYIAFRYVKPSTQDALDAMKADGVQRAVVFTQYPQYSCSTTGSSLNELHRGIVANNLETSIQWSIIDRWNTHPGFIDAMATKIERKLAEYTPEQRQSAVILFSAHSLPMSVINRGDTYPAEVAASVDQVMKRLGQQYPYRLIWQSQVGPQPWLGPQTSDVIKNYGKAGMKNLVVVPIAFTSDHIETLFELDQEYGKEAEEVTHT
;
A
#
# COMPACT_ATOMS: atom_id res chain seq x y z
N MET A 1 -41.37 20.50 -65.85
CA MET A 1 -40.33 21.13 -65.00
C MET A 1 -39.45 20.01 -64.46
N CYS A 2 -38.34 19.71 -65.16
CA CYS A 2 -36.94 20.09 -64.81
C CYS A 2 -36.39 19.24 -63.64
N LEU A 3 -35.31 18.44 -63.72
CA LEU A 3 -34.08 18.33 -64.55
C LEU A 3 -33.61 16.84 -64.55
N SER A 4 -33.13 16.25 -65.66
CA SER A 4 -31.71 16.10 -66.11
C SER A 4 -30.66 15.90 -65.00
N SER A 5 -29.57 15.14 -65.11
CA SER A 5 -29.16 13.88 -65.76
C SER A 5 -27.74 13.58 -65.22
N LYS A 6 -27.37 12.29 -65.12
CA LYS A 6 -26.02 11.66 -65.17
C LYS A 6 -24.77 12.52 -64.87
N GLN A 7 -23.88 12.03 -64.00
CA GLN A 7 -22.71 11.22 -64.42
C GLN A 7 -21.93 10.66 -63.22
N ARG A 8 -21.40 9.44 -63.39
CA ARG A 8 -20.49 8.74 -62.48
C ARG A 8 -19.09 9.37 -62.55
N SER A 9 -18.45 9.50 -61.40
CA SER A 9 -16.99 9.48 -61.27
C SER A 9 -16.60 8.62 -60.06
N SER A 10 -15.63 7.75 -60.32
CA SER A 10 -14.94 6.80 -59.46
C SER A 10 -13.96 7.47 -58.50
N PHE A 11 -13.78 6.92 -57.29
CA PHE A 11 -12.54 6.78 -56.46
C PHE A 11 -12.90 6.44 -54.99
N PRO A 12 -12.00 5.87 -54.16
CA PRO A 12 -11.84 4.43 -53.98
C PRO A 12 -12.14 3.93 -52.55
N PHE A 13 -12.25 2.61 -52.42
CA PHE A 13 -12.15 1.87 -51.16
C PHE A 13 -10.84 2.21 -50.42
N ILE A 14 -10.95 2.60 -49.14
CA ILE A 14 -9.81 2.67 -48.22
C ILE A 14 -9.88 1.47 -47.26
N SER A 15 -8.83 0.66 -47.33
CA SER A 15 -8.49 -0.48 -46.47
C SER A 15 -8.35 -0.08 -44.99
N PRO A 16 -8.55 -1.00 -44.02
CA PRO A 16 -8.27 -0.74 -42.61
C PRO A 16 -6.78 -0.43 -42.40
N PHE A 17 -6.49 0.65 -41.68
CA PHE A 17 -5.17 0.97 -41.17
C PHE A 17 -4.80 0.01 -40.04
N THR A 18 -3.82 -0.85 -40.30
CA THR A 18 -3.08 -1.59 -39.28
C THR A 18 -2.22 -0.61 -38.50
N LEU A 19 -2.52 -0.40 -37.22
CA LEU A 19 -1.70 0.42 -36.32
C LEU A 19 -0.50 -0.42 -35.83
N THR A 20 0.65 -0.27 -36.48
CA THR A 20 1.90 -0.89 -36.04
C THR A 20 2.48 -0.11 -34.86
N LEU A 21 2.50 -0.71 -33.67
CA LEU A 21 3.20 -0.20 -32.48
C LEU A 21 4.72 -0.33 -32.67
N HIS A 22 5.40 0.80 -32.83
CA HIS A 22 6.87 0.86 -32.78
C HIS A 22 7.33 0.91 -31.32
N TYR A 23 7.94 -0.17 -30.83
CA TYR A 23 8.71 -0.15 -29.59
C TYR A 23 10.06 0.52 -29.82
N ALA A 24 10.34 1.60 -29.09
CA ALA A 24 11.69 2.14 -28.98
C ALA A 24 12.52 1.19 -28.09
N LYS A 25 13.47 0.47 -28.70
CA LYS A 25 14.58 -0.16 -27.97
C LYS A 25 15.45 0.95 -27.40
N HIS A 26 15.41 1.16 -26.08
CA HIS A 26 16.50 1.89 -25.42
C HIS A 26 17.63 0.91 -25.10
N SER A 27 18.75 1.13 -25.78
CA SER A 27 20.05 0.57 -25.53
C SER A 27 20.55 0.95 -24.13
N SER A 28 21.10 -0.04 -23.44
CA SER A 28 21.84 0.12 -22.19
C SER A 28 23.17 0.81 -22.45
N GLU A 29 23.29 2.09 -22.07
CA GLU A 29 24.57 2.68 -21.71
C GLU A 29 24.46 3.20 -20.27
N ALA A 30 25.18 2.53 -19.38
CA ALA A 30 25.27 2.89 -17.98
C ALA A 30 26.03 4.21 -17.85
N ILE A 31 25.34 5.26 -17.40
CA ILE A 31 25.97 6.49 -16.94
C ILE A 31 26.20 6.32 -15.44
N ASP A 32 27.46 6.12 -15.09
CA ASP A 32 27.99 6.05 -13.73
C ASP A 32 27.74 7.40 -13.02
N LYS A 33 26.70 7.48 -12.20
CA LYS A 33 26.44 8.59 -11.28
C LYS A 33 26.37 8.04 -9.86
N PRO A 34 27.02 8.69 -8.87
CA PRO A 34 27.02 8.22 -7.50
C PRO A 34 25.59 8.19 -6.95
N ALA A 35 25.18 7.04 -6.41
CA ALA A 35 23.87 6.78 -5.84
C ALA A 35 23.62 7.67 -4.60
N THR A 36 22.95 8.79 -4.83
CA THR A 36 22.46 9.72 -3.79
C THR A 36 20.96 9.55 -3.53
N ASP A 37 20.32 8.57 -4.18
CA ASP A 37 18.88 8.33 -4.15
C ASP A 37 18.50 7.23 -3.14
N PRO A 38 17.63 7.51 -2.15
CA PRO A 38 17.09 6.49 -1.25
C PRO A 38 16.18 5.47 -1.94
N CYS A 39 15.58 5.77 -3.11
CA CYS A 39 14.69 4.85 -3.82
C CYS A 39 15.45 3.76 -4.62
N SER A 40 16.78 3.84 -4.77
CA SER A 40 17.59 2.87 -5.55
C SER A 40 18.54 2.01 -4.71
N ARG A 41 18.51 2.12 -3.36
CA ARG A 41 19.54 1.51 -2.49
C ARG A 41 19.44 -0.01 -2.33
N LEU A 42 18.36 -0.66 -2.76
CA LEU A 42 18.18 -2.11 -2.59
C LEU A 42 18.63 -2.94 -3.79
N ASP A 43 18.86 -2.34 -4.95
CA ASP A 43 19.46 -3.05 -6.09
C ASP A 43 20.85 -3.61 -5.71
N ALA A 44 21.54 -2.98 -4.76
CA ALA A 44 22.84 -3.44 -4.28
C ALA A 44 22.80 -4.72 -3.41
N ILE A 45 21.65 -5.07 -2.82
CA ILE A 45 21.49 -6.32 -2.05
C ILE A 45 20.84 -7.40 -2.93
N VAL A 46 20.04 -7.00 -3.92
CA VAL A 46 19.36 -7.91 -4.85
C VAL A 46 20.26 -8.32 -6.04
N ILE A 47 21.36 -7.62 -6.31
CA ILE A 47 22.33 -8.02 -7.34
C ILE A 47 23.52 -8.75 -6.70
N ASP A 48 23.26 -9.96 -6.21
CA ASP A 48 24.17 -11.06 -6.52
C ASP A 48 23.54 -12.46 -6.55
N ALA A 49 22.39 -12.60 -7.21
CA ALA A 49 21.83 -13.91 -7.53
C ALA A 49 22.76 -14.78 -8.43
N LYS A 50 23.82 -14.21 -9.01
CA LYS A 50 24.77 -14.91 -9.90
C LYS A 50 26.01 -15.45 -9.17
N THR A 51 26.51 -14.79 -8.12
CA THR A 51 27.63 -15.30 -7.29
C THR A 51 27.14 -16.32 -6.28
N VAL A 52 25.91 -16.21 -5.76
CA VAL A 52 25.29 -17.26 -4.92
C VAL A 52 25.17 -18.60 -5.66
N ARG A 53 25.00 -18.55 -7.00
CA ARG A 53 24.91 -19.75 -7.85
C ARG A 53 26.23 -20.50 -7.99
N LYS A 54 27.37 -19.92 -7.62
CA LYS A 54 28.69 -20.57 -7.69
C LYS A 54 29.16 -21.19 -6.36
N GLN A 55 28.49 -20.94 -5.24
CA GLN A 55 28.86 -21.49 -3.93
C GLN A 55 27.89 -22.53 -3.34
N THR A 56 26.81 -22.89 -4.04
CA THR A 56 25.83 -23.86 -3.55
C THR A 56 25.90 -25.19 -4.31
N ASN A 57 27.02 -25.90 -4.16
CA ASN A 57 27.11 -27.34 -4.48
C ASN A 57 27.28 -28.21 -3.23
N ALA A 58 27.03 -27.66 -2.05
CA ALA A 58 26.84 -28.44 -0.83
C ALA A 58 25.38 -28.30 -0.41
N ALA A 59 24.55 -29.29 -0.75
CA ALA A 59 23.26 -29.45 -0.12
C ALA A 59 23.51 -29.63 1.39
N LEU A 60 23.12 -28.63 2.19
CA LEU A 60 23.06 -28.78 3.64
C LEU A 60 22.10 -29.94 3.95
N PRO A 61 22.45 -30.88 4.85
CA PRO A 61 21.57 -31.98 5.19
C PRO A 61 20.24 -31.44 5.71
N LEU A 62 19.14 -31.88 5.09
CA LEU A 62 17.75 -31.48 5.41
C LEU A 62 17.39 -31.71 6.89
N THR A 63 18.16 -32.55 7.58
CA THR A 63 17.96 -32.98 8.98
C THR A 63 18.44 -31.98 10.04
N LEU A 64 19.10 -30.86 9.68
CA LEU A 64 19.57 -29.84 10.64
C LEU A 64 18.70 -28.57 10.71
N LEU A 65 17.66 -28.45 9.89
CA LEU A 65 16.82 -27.25 9.79
C LEU A 65 15.56 -27.29 10.67
N THR A 66 15.27 -28.41 11.33
CA THR A 66 13.95 -28.67 11.93
C THR A 66 13.62 -27.84 13.17
N ASP A 67 14.60 -27.17 13.79
CA ASP A 67 14.38 -26.40 15.03
C ASP A 67 14.36 -24.88 14.81
N ARG A 68 14.71 -24.38 13.61
CA ARG A 68 14.86 -22.95 13.34
C ARG A 68 13.75 -22.45 12.42
N PRO A 69 13.03 -21.38 12.77
CA PRO A 69 11.93 -20.94 11.95
C PRO A 69 12.38 -20.21 10.68
N THR A 70 11.64 -20.41 9.59
CA THR A 70 11.61 -19.46 8.48
C THR A 70 10.81 -18.23 8.92
N ALA A 71 11.49 -17.09 9.03
CA ALA A 71 10.86 -15.85 9.45
C ALA A 71 10.06 -15.20 8.32
N ILE A 72 8.83 -14.79 8.61
CA ILE A 72 8.03 -13.90 7.76
C ILE A 72 7.90 -12.56 8.47
N LEU A 73 8.68 -11.58 8.03
CA LEU A 73 8.75 -10.25 8.63
C LEU A 73 7.68 -9.34 8.02
N LEU A 74 6.57 -9.16 8.74
CA LEU A 74 5.44 -8.33 8.34
C LEU A 74 5.76 -6.85 8.61
N THR A 75 5.99 -6.07 7.55
CA THR A 75 6.32 -4.65 7.67
C THR A 75 5.11 -3.76 7.39
N ASN A 76 4.90 -2.77 8.27
CA ASN A 76 3.86 -1.75 8.12
C ASN A 76 4.27 -0.51 8.94
N MET A 77 3.60 0.63 8.76
CA MET A 77 3.83 1.81 9.61
C MET A 77 3.48 1.55 11.07
N GLY A 78 2.45 0.71 11.30
CA GLY A 78 1.87 0.48 12.62
C GLY A 78 0.94 1.62 13.04
N GLY A 79 0.49 1.56 14.29
CA GLY A 79 -0.35 2.60 14.89
C GLY A 79 -0.34 2.50 16.41
N PRO A 80 -0.60 3.61 17.12
CA PRO A 80 -0.57 3.64 18.58
C PRO A 80 -1.62 2.68 19.15
N GLU A 81 -1.20 1.72 19.98
CA GLU A 81 -2.10 0.74 20.59
C GLU A 81 -2.99 1.39 21.66
N THR A 82 -2.45 2.41 22.34
CA THR A 82 -3.17 3.21 23.33
C THR A 82 -3.03 4.71 23.03
N LEU A 83 -3.89 5.53 23.64
CA LEU A 83 -3.80 6.98 23.53
C LEU A 83 -2.44 7.55 23.95
N ASP A 84 -1.75 6.90 24.90
CA ASP A 84 -0.47 7.36 25.43
C ASP A 84 0.67 7.16 24.43
N ASP A 85 0.52 6.21 23.50
CA ASP A 85 1.49 5.95 22.43
C ASP A 85 1.41 7.00 21.29
N VAL A 86 0.35 7.82 21.24
CA VAL A 86 0.10 8.74 20.12
C VAL A 86 1.23 9.75 19.94
N HIS A 87 1.77 10.29 21.02
CA HIS A 87 2.85 11.28 20.92
C HIS A 87 4.10 10.67 20.27
N ASP A 88 4.49 9.47 20.70
CA ASP A 88 5.72 8.82 20.24
C ASP A 88 5.55 8.29 18.81
N PHE A 89 4.36 7.79 18.46
CA PHE A 89 3.98 7.49 17.08
C PHE A 89 4.20 8.71 16.16
N LEU A 90 3.64 9.86 16.52
CA LEU A 90 3.79 11.09 15.72
C LEU A 90 5.24 11.56 15.68
N LEU A 91 5.95 11.51 16.80
CA LEU A 91 7.36 11.89 16.88
C LEU A 91 8.21 11.05 15.91
N ASN A 92 8.02 9.73 15.90
CA ASN A 92 8.74 8.81 15.02
C ASN A 92 8.39 9.09 13.55
N LEU A 93 7.11 9.32 13.23
CA LEU A 93 6.65 9.64 11.88
C LEU A 93 7.25 10.95 11.35
N PHE A 94 7.23 12.03 12.14
CA PHE A 94 7.77 13.33 11.71
C PHE A 94 9.30 13.38 11.70
N THR A 95 9.97 12.46 12.41
CA THR A 95 11.44 12.33 12.38
C THR A 95 11.92 11.53 11.16
N ASP A 96 11.02 10.83 10.49
CA ASP A 96 11.36 9.99 9.33
C ASP A 96 11.72 10.82 8.09
N ARG A 97 13.02 10.76 7.74
CA ARG A 97 13.58 11.45 6.57
C ARG A 97 13.28 10.76 5.25
N ASP A 98 12.84 9.50 5.30
CA ASP A 98 12.44 8.73 4.12
C ASP A 98 11.03 9.13 3.65
N ILE A 99 10.15 9.58 4.57
CA ILE A 99 8.84 10.15 4.23
C ILE A 99 8.93 11.64 3.89
N MET A 100 9.53 12.44 4.76
CA MET A 100 9.56 13.89 4.62
C MET A 100 10.89 14.48 5.05
N LYS A 101 11.37 15.49 4.32
CA LYS A 101 12.62 16.18 4.64
C LYS A 101 12.29 17.58 5.13
N LEU A 102 12.45 17.80 6.43
CA LEU A 102 12.21 19.10 7.07
C LEU A 102 13.55 19.75 7.48
N PRO A 103 13.67 21.09 7.46
CA PRO A 103 14.82 21.76 8.05
C PRO A 103 14.84 21.52 9.57
N PHE A 104 16.00 21.33 10.19
CA PHE A 104 16.12 21.09 11.65
C PHE A 104 15.15 20.01 12.17
N GLN A 105 14.97 18.93 11.39
CA GLN A 105 13.89 17.95 11.54
C GLN A 105 13.71 17.40 12.96
N PRO A 106 14.73 17.06 13.76
CA PRO A 106 14.52 16.57 15.12
C PRO A 106 13.74 17.57 16.01
N SER A 107 14.07 18.86 15.91
CA SER A 107 13.41 19.91 16.68
C SER A 107 12.00 20.19 16.16
N ILE A 108 11.85 20.26 14.84
CA ILE A 108 10.55 20.51 14.21
C ILE A 108 9.60 19.33 14.46
N ALA A 109 10.06 18.09 14.31
CA ALA A 109 9.28 16.89 14.55
C ALA A 109 8.73 16.85 15.98
N LYS A 110 9.56 17.16 16.98
CA LYS A 110 9.13 17.24 18.38
C LYS A 110 8.07 18.32 18.62
N TRP A 111 8.21 19.48 17.98
CA TRP A 111 7.21 20.54 18.08
C TRP A 111 5.89 20.17 17.39
N ILE A 112 5.95 19.63 16.17
CA ILE A 112 4.77 19.19 15.41
C ILE A 112 4.04 18.07 16.16
N ALA A 113 4.76 17.06 16.64
CA ALA A 113 4.20 15.94 17.40
C ALA A 113 3.45 16.44 18.63
N ARG A 114 4.07 17.29 19.46
CA ARG A 114 3.42 17.90 20.63
C ARG A 114 2.17 18.70 20.27
N ARG A 115 2.23 19.50 19.20
CA ARG A 115 1.10 20.33 18.75
C ARG A 115 -0.06 19.48 18.23
N ARG A 116 0.22 18.39 17.51
CA ARG A 116 -0.80 17.53 16.89
C ARG A 116 -1.35 16.45 17.80
N THR A 117 -0.60 16.03 18.82
CA THR A 117 -0.98 14.94 19.74
C THR A 117 -2.40 15.08 20.31
N PRO A 118 -2.85 16.24 20.82
CA PRO A 118 -4.19 16.33 21.41
C PRO A 118 -5.31 15.98 20.42
N SER A 119 -5.26 16.54 19.21
CA SER A 119 -6.26 16.29 18.17
C SER A 119 -6.23 14.83 17.68
N ILE A 120 -5.04 14.25 17.51
CA ILE A 120 -4.94 12.84 17.09
C ILE A 120 -5.37 11.88 18.22
N ARG A 121 -5.14 12.23 19.49
CA ARG A 121 -5.66 11.47 20.62
C ARG A 121 -7.18 11.45 20.64
N GLU A 122 -7.84 12.58 20.41
CA GLU A 122 -9.31 12.63 20.31
C GLU A 122 -9.85 11.74 19.19
N GLN A 123 -9.17 11.71 18.04
CA GLN A 123 -9.54 10.82 16.95
C GLN A 123 -9.41 9.35 17.35
N TYR A 124 -8.29 8.94 17.95
CA TYR A 124 -8.12 7.56 18.45
C TYR A 124 -9.11 7.20 19.57
N ASP A 125 -9.43 8.14 20.45
CA ASP A 125 -10.40 7.95 21.53
C ASP A 125 -11.80 7.63 20.95
N SER A 126 -12.21 8.38 19.92
CA SER A 126 -13.51 8.20 19.26
C SER A 126 -13.69 6.85 18.55
N ILE A 127 -12.61 6.11 18.28
CA ILE A 127 -12.63 4.79 17.62
C ILE A 127 -12.33 3.63 18.57
N GLY A 128 -12.30 3.89 19.88
CA GLY A 128 -12.09 2.87 20.92
C GLY A 128 -10.75 2.93 21.66
N GLY A 129 -10.01 4.05 21.56
CA GLY A 129 -8.83 4.33 22.39
C GLY A 129 -7.47 3.95 21.79
N GLY A 130 -7.42 3.47 20.54
CA GLY A 130 -6.18 3.06 19.89
C GLY A 130 -6.39 2.38 18.53
N SER A 131 -5.28 2.10 17.84
CA SER A 131 -5.27 1.44 16.54
C SER A 131 -5.40 -0.09 16.68
N PRO A 132 -6.31 -0.74 15.94
CA PRO A 132 -6.46 -2.20 15.98
C PRO A 132 -5.41 -2.92 15.11
N ILE A 133 -4.48 -2.20 14.47
CA ILE A 133 -3.56 -2.77 13.48
C ILE A 133 -2.70 -3.90 14.05
N LEU A 134 -2.14 -3.75 15.26
CA LEU A 134 -1.31 -4.80 15.88
C LEU A 134 -2.10 -6.10 16.07
N LYS A 135 -3.35 -5.98 16.54
CA LYS A 135 -4.26 -7.11 16.74
C LYS A 135 -4.53 -7.83 15.42
N TRP A 136 -4.82 -7.08 14.36
CA TRP A 136 -5.11 -7.67 13.04
C TRP A 136 -3.87 -8.30 12.40
N THR A 137 -2.73 -7.62 12.44
CA THR A 137 -1.46 -8.14 11.91
C THR A 137 -1.05 -9.44 12.62
N ARG A 138 -1.20 -9.52 13.95
CA ARG A 138 -0.93 -10.75 14.70
C ARG A 138 -1.86 -11.88 14.29
N LYS A 139 -3.18 -11.62 14.21
CA LYS A 139 -4.17 -12.63 13.81
C LYS A 139 -3.93 -13.15 12.39
N GLN A 140 -3.57 -12.26 11.46
CA GLN A 140 -3.20 -12.63 10.09
C GLN A 140 -1.89 -13.43 10.06
N GLY A 141 -0.89 -13.01 10.83
CA GLY A 141 0.39 -13.71 10.98
C GLY A 141 0.23 -15.13 11.46
N GLU A 142 -0.49 -15.34 12.57
CA GLU A 142 -0.76 -16.68 13.13
C GLU A 142 -1.52 -17.60 12.15
N ALA A 143 -2.46 -17.05 11.38
CA ALA A 143 -3.19 -17.81 10.37
C ALA A 143 -2.29 -18.18 9.18
N MET A 144 -1.43 -17.24 8.77
CA MET A 144 -0.46 -17.42 7.69
C MET A 144 0.58 -18.47 8.05
N GLU A 145 1.14 -18.46 9.26
CA GLU A 145 2.08 -19.50 9.74
C GLU A 145 1.50 -20.91 9.56
N LYS A 146 0.29 -21.13 10.08
CA LYS A 146 -0.41 -22.42 10.01
C LYS A 146 -0.69 -22.86 8.57
N ALA A 147 -0.94 -21.90 7.67
CA ALA A 147 -1.15 -22.19 6.26
C ALA A 147 0.17 -22.53 5.57
N LEU A 148 1.23 -21.76 5.83
CA LEU A 148 2.56 -21.96 5.25
C LEU A 148 3.18 -23.29 5.69
N ASP A 149 3.02 -23.69 6.95
CA ASP A 149 3.51 -24.99 7.44
C ASP A 149 2.87 -26.17 6.70
N LYS A 150 1.63 -26.02 6.23
CA LYS A 150 0.95 -27.03 5.41
C LYS A 150 1.34 -26.94 3.93
N LEU A 151 1.52 -25.73 3.41
CA LEU A 151 1.80 -25.47 2.00
C LEU A 151 3.25 -25.72 1.61
N SER A 152 4.18 -25.49 2.53
CA SER A 152 5.63 -25.64 2.33
C SER A 152 6.29 -26.28 3.56
N PRO A 153 6.04 -27.59 3.82
CA PRO A 153 6.62 -28.29 4.96
C PRO A 153 8.16 -28.27 4.98
N GLU A 154 8.80 -28.10 3.82
CA GLU A 154 10.25 -28.06 3.65
C GLU A 154 10.91 -26.78 4.20
N THR A 155 10.16 -25.69 4.36
CA THR A 155 10.63 -24.47 5.03
C THR A 155 9.97 -24.23 6.39
N ALA A 156 9.19 -25.20 6.88
CA ALA A 156 8.62 -25.17 8.22
C ALA A 156 9.70 -25.42 9.30
N PRO A 157 9.51 -24.93 10.54
CA PRO A 157 8.36 -24.13 10.99
C PRO A 157 8.42 -22.69 10.46
N HIS A 158 7.28 -22.09 10.12
CA HIS A 158 7.19 -20.66 9.80
C HIS A 158 6.84 -19.86 11.05
N LYS A 159 7.44 -18.68 11.19
CA LYS A 159 7.12 -17.75 12.27
C LYS A 159 7.01 -16.33 11.75
N HIS A 160 5.94 -15.63 12.09
CA HIS A 160 5.75 -14.23 11.76
C HIS A 160 6.43 -13.34 12.80
N TYR A 161 6.99 -12.23 12.31
CA TYR A 161 7.56 -11.16 13.13
C TYR A 161 6.95 -9.86 12.65
N ILE A 162 6.55 -8.99 13.56
CA ILE A 162 5.95 -7.71 13.23
C ILE A 162 7.04 -6.64 13.36
N ALA A 163 7.28 -5.90 12.28
CA ALA A 163 8.19 -4.76 12.28
C ALA A 163 7.43 -3.51 11.88
N PHE A 164 6.93 -2.79 12.88
CA PHE A 164 6.29 -1.50 12.70
C PHE A 164 7.31 -0.37 12.62
N ARG A 165 7.04 0.57 11.72
CA ARG A 165 7.96 1.68 11.42
C ARG A 165 7.98 2.75 12.52
N TYR A 166 6.86 2.99 13.18
CA TYR A 166 6.68 4.14 14.09
C TYR A 166 6.21 3.77 15.51
N VAL A 167 5.86 2.51 15.75
CA VAL A 167 5.41 2.00 17.05
C VAL A 167 6.02 0.64 17.34
N LYS A 168 5.78 0.11 18.53
CA LYS A 168 6.16 -1.27 18.88
C LYS A 168 5.13 -2.29 18.35
N PRO A 169 5.54 -3.53 18.06
CA PRO A 169 6.92 -4.00 17.96
C PRO A 169 7.64 -3.34 16.78
N SER A 170 8.80 -2.72 17.05
CA SER A 170 9.57 -1.98 16.07
C SER A 170 10.42 -2.90 15.19
N THR A 171 11.01 -2.36 14.13
CA THR A 171 12.02 -3.08 13.33
C THR A 171 13.14 -3.67 14.20
N GLN A 172 13.65 -2.92 15.18
CA GLN A 172 14.71 -3.43 16.07
C GLN A 172 14.20 -4.54 16.98
N ASP A 173 13.00 -4.41 17.56
CA ASP A 173 12.39 -5.46 18.38
C ASP A 173 12.24 -6.77 17.59
N ALA A 174 11.85 -6.66 16.32
CA ALA A 174 11.73 -7.80 15.42
C ALA A 174 13.08 -8.46 15.11
N LEU A 175 14.11 -7.67 14.80
CA LEU A 175 15.46 -8.18 14.54
C LEU A 175 16.06 -8.88 15.76
N ASP A 176 15.86 -8.33 16.96
CA ASP A 176 16.32 -8.93 18.21
C ASP A 176 15.60 -10.26 18.47
N ALA A 177 14.29 -10.33 18.23
CA ALA A 177 13.53 -11.57 18.33
C ALA A 177 13.98 -12.62 17.30
N MET A 178 14.18 -12.23 16.04
CA MET A 178 14.67 -13.13 14.99
C MET A 178 16.06 -13.69 15.33
N LYS A 179 16.94 -12.86 15.90
CA LYS A 179 18.26 -13.27 16.36
C LYS A 179 18.18 -14.24 17.53
N ALA A 180 17.31 -13.97 18.51
CA ALA A 180 17.08 -14.85 19.66
C ALA A 180 16.54 -16.23 19.25
N ASP A 181 15.67 -16.26 18.23
CA ASP A 181 15.12 -17.50 17.68
C ASP A 181 16.08 -18.25 16.73
N GLY A 182 17.27 -17.70 16.46
CA GLY A 182 18.26 -18.32 15.58
C GLY A 182 17.80 -18.41 14.12
N VAL A 183 16.98 -17.46 13.66
CA VAL A 183 16.50 -17.39 12.27
C VAL A 183 17.68 -17.40 11.30
N GLN A 184 17.57 -18.17 10.22
CA GLN A 184 18.55 -18.22 9.14
C GLN A 184 17.96 -17.90 7.77
N ARG A 185 16.64 -17.84 7.66
CA ARG A 185 15.92 -17.47 6.44
C ARG A 185 14.80 -16.50 6.79
N ALA A 186 14.74 -15.37 6.08
CA ALA A 186 13.73 -14.36 6.29
C ALA A 186 13.12 -13.88 4.97
N VAL A 187 11.79 -13.77 4.96
CA VAL A 187 11.01 -13.12 3.91
C VAL A 187 10.46 -11.82 4.48
N VAL A 188 10.94 -10.69 3.98
CA VAL A 188 10.36 -9.37 4.27
C VAL A 188 9.09 -9.23 3.46
N PHE A 189 7.96 -9.15 4.13
CA PHE A 189 6.66 -9.10 3.49
C PHE A 189 5.94 -7.81 3.85
N THR A 190 5.97 -6.86 2.92
CA THR A 190 5.22 -5.61 3.09
C THR A 190 3.73 -5.88 3.23
N GLN A 191 3.08 -5.20 4.18
CA GLN A 191 1.63 -5.28 4.35
C GLN A 191 0.88 -4.24 3.51
N TYR A 192 1.60 -3.49 2.68
CA TYR A 192 1.05 -2.61 1.64
C TYR A 192 0.99 -3.35 0.31
N PRO A 193 -0.20 -3.63 -0.27
CA PRO A 193 -0.28 -4.26 -1.58
C PRO A 193 0.39 -3.40 -2.66
N GLN A 194 0.22 -2.07 -2.58
CA GLN A 194 0.79 -1.10 -3.51
C GLN A 194 2.07 -0.48 -2.93
N TYR A 195 3.15 -0.51 -3.70
CA TYR A 195 4.41 0.08 -3.30
C TYR A 195 4.37 1.62 -3.35
N SER A 196 4.84 2.27 -2.28
CA SER A 196 5.26 3.68 -2.26
C SER A 196 6.64 3.77 -1.62
N CYS A 197 7.49 4.70 -2.09
CA CYS A 197 8.74 5.01 -1.40
C CYS A 197 8.48 5.54 0.03
N SER A 198 7.31 6.14 0.29
CA SER A 198 6.94 6.65 1.61
C SER A 198 6.40 5.59 2.57
N THR A 199 6.12 4.36 2.13
CA THR A 199 5.59 3.28 2.99
C THR A 199 6.53 2.07 3.00
N THR A 200 6.43 1.20 1.99
CA THR A 200 7.31 0.05 1.81
C THR A 200 8.76 0.49 1.72
N GLY A 201 9.06 1.55 0.94
CA GLY A 201 10.43 2.07 0.82
C GLY A 201 11.04 2.50 2.17
N SER A 202 10.31 3.29 2.96
CA SER A 202 10.75 3.68 4.30
C SER A 202 10.97 2.47 5.22
N SER A 203 10.07 1.48 5.19
CA SER A 203 10.19 0.27 5.99
C SER A 203 11.41 -0.56 5.61
N LEU A 204 11.70 -0.70 4.31
CA LEU A 204 12.88 -1.42 3.83
C LEU A 204 14.18 -0.66 4.16
N ASN A 205 14.18 0.68 4.08
CA ASN A 205 15.33 1.49 4.47
C ASN A 205 15.64 1.39 5.97
N GLU A 206 14.61 1.40 6.82
CA GLU A 206 14.76 1.16 8.26
C GLU A 206 15.28 -0.24 8.55
N LEU A 207 14.72 -1.26 7.91
CA LEU A 207 15.16 -2.63 8.04
C LEU A 207 16.62 -2.80 7.62
N HIS A 208 17.02 -2.23 6.49
CA HIS A 208 18.40 -2.26 6.03
C HIS A 208 19.35 -1.64 7.06
N ARG A 209 19.00 -0.46 7.62
CA ARG A 209 19.79 0.19 8.68
C ARG A 209 19.92 -0.73 9.91
N GLY A 210 18.83 -1.40 10.31
CA GLY A 210 18.82 -2.36 11.40
C GLY A 210 19.67 -3.61 11.12
N ILE A 211 19.57 -4.21 9.93
CA ILE A 211 20.34 -5.40 9.53
C ILE A 211 21.84 -5.11 9.65
N VAL A 212 22.30 -3.99 9.09
CA VAL A 212 23.71 -3.57 9.14
C VAL A 212 24.16 -3.30 10.57
N ALA A 213 23.36 -2.58 11.37
CA ALA A 213 23.70 -2.27 12.76
C ALA A 213 23.84 -3.54 13.63
N ASN A 214 23.13 -4.61 13.28
CA ASN A 214 23.12 -5.87 14.03
C ASN A 214 24.02 -6.96 13.42
N ASN A 215 24.76 -6.67 12.34
CA ASN A 215 25.59 -7.62 11.58
C ASN A 215 24.81 -8.86 11.10
N LEU A 216 23.62 -8.67 10.54
CA LEU A 216 22.71 -9.74 10.11
C LEU A 216 22.73 -10.01 8.60
N GLU A 217 23.62 -9.36 7.85
CA GLU A 217 23.70 -9.42 6.38
C GLU A 217 24.02 -10.83 5.87
N THR A 218 24.87 -11.57 6.60
CA THR A 218 25.39 -12.88 6.18
C THR A 218 24.85 -14.05 7.00
N SER A 219 24.28 -13.76 8.18
CA SER A 219 23.73 -14.78 9.08
C SER A 219 22.31 -15.19 8.73
N ILE A 220 21.58 -14.34 7.99
CA ILE A 220 20.21 -14.57 7.54
C ILE A 220 20.15 -14.46 6.02
N GLN A 221 19.53 -15.44 5.37
CA GLN A 221 19.16 -15.37 3.96
C GLN A 221 17.89 -14.52 3.81
N TRP A 222 18.05 -13.28 3.36
CA TRP A 222 16.95 -12.34 3.16
C TRP A 222 16.33 -12.47 1.76
N SER A 223 15.01 -12.29 1.69
CA SER A 223 14.23 -12.13 0.46
C SER A 223 13.09 -11.16 0.72
N ILE A 224 12.53 -10.56 -0.33
CA ILE A 224 11.55 -9.47 -0.20
C ILE A 224 10.35 -9.73 -1.10
N ILE A 225 9.16 -9.53 -0.55
CA ILE A 225 7.90 -9.30 -1.26
C ILE A 225 7.57 -7.82 -1.02
N ASP A 226 7.88 -6.97 -2.00
CA ASP A 226 7.81 -5.50 -1.90
C ASP A 226 6.49 -4.93 -2.44
N ARG A 227 5.72 -5.73 -3.21
CA ARG A 227 4.40 -5.36 -3.74
C ARG A 227 3.59 -6.59 -4.14
N TRP A 228 2.27 -6.47 -4.12
CA TRP A 228 1.33 -7.55 -4.41
C TRP A 228 -0.08 -7.04 -4.76
N ASN A 229 -0.16 -5.84 -5.33
CA ASN A 229 -1.38 -5.06 -5.60
C ASN A 229 -2.45 -5.77 -6.44
N THR A 230 -2.05 -6.73 -7.28
CA THR A 230 -2.96 -7.50 -8.15
C THR A 230 -3.07 -8.98 -7.76
N HIS A 231 -2.64 -9.35 -6.55
CA HIS A 231 -2.74 -10.73 -6.08
C HIS A 231 -4.21 -11.21 -6.09
N PRO A 232 -4.55 -12.36 -6.72
CA PRO A 232 -5.94 -12.79 -6.89
C PRO A 232 -6.74 -12.87 -5.58
N GLY A 233 -6.11 -13.34 -4.48
CA GLY A 233 -6.76 -13.40 -3.17
C GLY A 233 -7.07 -12.03 -2.56
N PHE A 234 -6.26 -11.01 -2.85
CA PHE A 234 -6.54 -9.63 -2.43
C PHE A 234 -7.71 -9.05 -3.22
N ILE A 235 -7.68 -9.22 -4.55
CA ILE A 235 -8.75 -8.76 -5.44
C ILE A 235 -10.10 -9.40 -5.08
N ASP A 236 -10.13 -10.70 -4.84
CA ASP A 236 -11.35 -11.42 -4.48
C ASP A 236 -11.87 -11.01 -3.09
N ALA A 237 -10.98 -10.80 -2.11
CA ALA A 237 -11.38 -10.31 -0.79
C ALA A 237 -12.00 -8.90 -0.86
N MET A 238 -11.43 -8.01 -1.68
CA MET A 238 -11.97 -6.66 -1.89
C MET A 238 -13.33 -6.70 -2.61
N ALA A 239 -13.43 -7.45 -3.71
CA ALA A 239 -14.67 -7.60 -4.45
C ALA A 239 -15.79 -8.19 -3.58
N THR A 240 -15.49 -9.23 -2.80
CA THR A 240 -16.46 -9.87 -1.88
C THR A 240 -16.98 -8.90 -0.83
N LYS A 241 -16.11 -8.05 -0.26
CA LYS A 241 -16.52 -7.02 0.70
C LYS A 241 -17.44 -5.98 0.06
N ILE A 242 -17.16 -5.57 -1.18
CA ILE A 242 -17.99 -4.64 -1.94
C ILE A 242 -19.36 -5.26 -2.26
N GLU A 243 -19.39 -6.49 -2.76
CA GLU A 243 -20.63 -7.24 -3.04
C GLU A 243 -21.50 -7.35 -1.79
N ARG A 244 -20.90 -7.68 -0.64
CA ARG A 244 -21.60 -7.74 0.63
C ARG A 244 -22.18 -6.38 1.04
N LYS A 245 -21.43 -5.29 0.87
CA LYS A 245 -21.92 -3.95 1.22
C LYS A 245 -23.05 -3.51 0.29
N LEU A 246 -22.92 -3.77 -1.01
CA LEU A 246 -23.97 -3.50 -2.00
C LEU A 246 -25.24 -4.33 -1.73
N ALA A 247 -25.10 -5.52 -1.15
CA ALA A 247 -26.23 -6.37 -0.79
C ALA A 247 -27.15 -5.74 0.28
N GLU A 248 -26.64 -4.79 1.07
CA GLU A 248 -27.42 -4.07 2.09
C GLU A 248 -28.37 -3.01 1.47
N TYR A 249 -28.13 -2.59 0.23
CA TYR A 249 -28.96 -1.61 -0.50
C TYR A 249 -30.20 -2.30 -1.10
N THR A 250 -31.32 -1.58 -1.20
CA THR A 250 -32.49 -2.05 -1.98
C THR A 250 -32.09 -2.25 -3.45
N PRO A 251 -32.83 -3.05 -4.24
CA PRO A 251 -32.53 -3.23 -5.66
C PRO A 251 -32.37 -1.91 -6.44
N GLU A 252 -33.22 -0.92 -6.17
CA GLU A 252 -33.23 0.39 -6.82
C GLU A 252 -32.03 1.24 -6.39
N GLN A 253 -31.71 1.23 -5.09
CA GLN A 253 -30.54 1.95 -4.57
C GLN A 253 -29.23 1.33 -5.08
N ARG A 254 -29.16 0.00 -5.15
CA ARG A 254 -28.01 -0.73 -5.65
C ARG A 254 -27.74 -0.42 -7.12
N GLN A 255 -28.78 -0.32 -7.95
CA GLN A 255 -28.64 0.01 -9.37
C GLN A 255 -28.05 1.41 -9.59
N SER A 256 -28.28 2.34 -8.67
CA SER A 256 -27.77 3.71 -8.71
C SER A 256 -26.51 3.93 -7.86
N ALA A 257 -25.95 2.86 -7.29
CA ALA A 257 -24.79 2.94 -6.42
C ALA A 257 -23.51 3.30 -7.20
N VAL A 258 -22.69 4.17 -6.64
CA VAL A 258 -21.36 4.53 -7.16
C VAL A 258 -20.29 4.04 -6.20
N ILE A 259 -19.29 3.34 -6.74
CA ILE A 259 -18.17 2.84 -5.94
C ILE A 259 -17.05 3.87 -5.93
N LEU A 260 -16.68 4.33 -4.74
CA LEU A 260 -15.62 5.31 -4.51
C LEU A 260 -14.43 4.61 -3.85
N PHE A 261 -13.43 4.24 -4.65
CA PHE A 261 -12.18 3.68 -4.12
C PHE A 261 -11.34 4.80 -3.54
N SER A 262 -11.21 4.83 -2.22
CA SER A 262 -10.44 5.83 -1.48
C SER A 262 -9.07 5.26 -1.09
N ALA A 263 -8.01 6.00 -1.41
CA ALA A 263 -6.64 5.68 -1.08
C ALA A 263 -5.95 6.90 -0.45
N HIS A 264 -4.97 6.71 0.43
CA HIS A 264 -4.25 7.83 1.03
C HIS A 264 -3.52 8.62 -0.08
N SER A 265 -3.66 9.94 -0.09
CA SER A 265 -3.05 10.80 -1.11
C SER A 265 -1.53 10.90 -0.91
N LEU A 266 -0.81 11.34 -1.94
CA LEU A 266 0.62 11.67 -1.85
C LEU A 266 0.85 13.12 -2.31
N PRO A 267 1.82 13.84 -1.73
CA PRO A 267 2.26 15.12 -2.26
C PRO A 267 2.69 15.00 -3.72
N MET A 268 2.34 15.98 -4.55
CA MET A 268 2.73 15.96 -5.97
C MET A 268 4.24 15.92 -6.16
N SER A 269 5.02 16.44 -5.20
CA SER A 269 6.49 16.36 -5.23
C SER A 269 7.04 14.92 -5.11
N VAL A 270 6.31 14.00 -4.48
CA VAL A 270 6.64 12.57 -4.40
C VAL A 270 6.28 11.90 -5.72
N ILE A 271 5.08 12.17 -6.23
CA ILE A 271 4.58 11.58 -7.48
C ILE A 271 5.44 11.99 -8.66
N ASN A 272 5.77 13.28 -8.77
CA ASN A 272 6.59 13.81 -9.86
C ASN A 272 8.03 13.29 -9.85
N ARG A 273 8.47 12.60 -8.78
CA ARG A 273 9.75 11.89 -8.72
C ARG A 273 9.67 10.44 -9.23
N GLY A 274 8.48 9.96 -9.60
CA GLY A 274 8.28 8.64 -10.19
C GLY A 274 7.78 7.57 -9.22
N ASP A 275 7.09 7.95 -8.13
CA ASP A 275 6.51 6.97 -7.20
C ASP A 275 5.45 6.10 -7.91
N THR A 276 5.53 4.77 -7.75
CA THR A 276 4.68 3.81 -8.47
C THR A 276 3.29 3.66 -7.87
N TYR A 277 3.07 4.15 -6.65
CA TYR A 277 1.85 3.95 -5.88
C TYR A 277 0.56 4.31 -6.64
N PRO A 278 0.43 5.47 -7.31
CA PRO A 278 -0.81 5.81 -7.99
C PRO A 278 -1.20 4.82 -9.10
N ALA A 279 -0.20 4.34 -9.86
CA ALA A 279 -0.41 3.37 -10.91
C ALA A 279 -0.78 1.97 -10.35
N GLU A 280 -0.14 1.57 -9.24
CA GLU A 280 -0.43 0.30 -8.58
C GLU A 280 -1.82 0.27 -7.92
N VAL A 281 -2.26 1.39 -7.33
CA VAL A 281 -3.62 1.55 -6.81
C VAL A 281 -4.63 1.47 -7.96
N ALA A 282 -4.39 2.19 -9.06
CA ALA A 282 -5.27 2.15 -10.23
C ALA A 282 -5.38 0.73 -10.82
N ALA A 283 -4.27 -0.03 -10.86
CA ALA A 283 -4.28 -1.42 -11.29
C ALA A 283 -5.11 -2.32 -10.35
N SER A 284 -5.04 -2.10 -9.03
CA SER A 284 -5.86 -2.82 -8.05
C SER A 284 -7.35 -2.56 -8.28
N VAL A 285 -7.72 -1.29 -8.47
CA VAL A 285 -9.10 -0.87 -8.75
C VAL A 285 -9.62 -1.51 -10.03
N ASP A 286 -8.84 -1.48 -11.12
CA ASP A 286 -9.22 -2.10 -12.39
C ASP A 286 -9.48 -3.61 -12.24
N GLN A 287 -8.62 -4.33 -11.52
CA GLN A 287 -8.80 -5.77 -11.27
C GLN A 287 -10.02 -6.07 -10.40
N VAL A 288 -10.27 -5.27 -9.35
CA VAL A 288 -11.49 -5.40 -8.53
C VAL A 288 -12.73 -5.16 -9.39
N MET A 289 -12.75 -4.10 -10.20
CA MET A 289 -13.90 -3.80 -11.06
C MET A 289 -14.12 -4.86 -12.14
N LYS A 290 -13.06 -5.48 -12.68
CA LYS A 290 -13.17 -6.65 -13.56
C LYS A 290 -13.78 -7.84 -12.83
N ARG A 291 -13.37 -8.13 -11.60
CA ARG A 291 -13.94 -9.20 -10.77
C ARG A 291 -15.42 -8.97 -10.42
N LEU A 292 -15.85 -7.71 -10.36
CA LEU A 292 -17.25 -7.30 -10.19
C LEU A 292 -18.05 -7.25 -11.51
N GLY A 293 -17.45 -7.62 -12.64
CA GLY A 293 -18.10 -7.61 -13.95
C GLY A 293 -18.36 -6.21 -14.52
N GLN A 294 -17.67 -5.18 -14.02
CA GLN A 294 -17.78 -3.78 -14.46
C GLN A 294 -19.22 -3.22 -14.44
N GLN A 295 -20.04 -3.69 -13.52
CA GLN A 295 -21.48 -3.38 -13.47
C GLN A 295 -21.79 -1.99 -12.89
N TYR A 296 -20.88 -1.43 -12.09
CA TYR A 296 -21.12 -0.20 -11.32
C TYR A 296 -20.23 0.94 -11.81
N PRO A 297 -20.74 2.18 -11.87
CA PRO A 297 -19.88 3.35 -12.02
C PRO A 297 -18.93 3.43 -10.83
N TYR A 298 -17.69 3.84 -11.09
CA TYR A 298 -16.69 3.97 -10.03
C TYR A 298 -15.75 5.15 -10.24
N ARG A 299 -15.09 5.56 -9.15
CA ARG A 299 -14.02 6.55 -9.17
C ARG A 299 -12.91 6.15 -8.18
N LEU A 300 -11.67 6.37 -8.59
CA LEU A 300 -10.52 6.40 -7.68
C LEU A 300 -10.34 7.84 -7.18
N ILE A 301 -10.31 7.99 -5.86
CA ILE A 301 -10.23 9.25 -5.12
C ILE A 301 -9.18 9.14 -4.01
N TRP A 302 -8.71 10.29 -3.52
CA TRP A 302 -7.57 10.35 -2.61
C TRP A 302 -7.93 11.10 -1.33
N GLN A 303 -7.59 10.53 -0.17
CA GLN A 303 -7.93 11.09 1.15
C GLN A 303 -6.70 11.64 1.89
N SER A 304 -6.97 12.25 3.05
CA SER A 304 -5.97 12.65 4.05
C SER A 304 -4.91 13.65 3.57
N GLN A 305 -5.27 14.58 2.67
CA GLN A 305 -4.40 15.71 2.33
C GLN A 305 -4.10 16.56 3.58
N VAL A 306 -2.81 16.76 3.88
CA VAL A 306 -2.38 17.63 4.98
C VAL A 306 -1.48 18.78 4.53
N GLY A 307 -1.77 19.97 5.03
CA GLY A 307 -0.98 21.17 4.77
C GLY A 307 -1.23 21.81 3.40
N PRO A 308 -0.49 22.89 3.09
CA PRO A 308 -0.81 23.79 1.97
C PRO A 308 -0.20 23.37 0.62
N GLN A 309 0.61 22.32 0.59
CA GLN A 309 1.26 21.88 -0.64
C GLN A 309 0.26 21.19 -1.59
N PRO A 310 0.53 21.08 -2.90
CA PRO A 310 -0.32 20.32 -3.82
C PRO A 310 -0.23 18.81 -3.58
N TRP A 311 -1.39 18.15 -3.59
CA TRP A 311 -1.55 16.69 -3.43
C TRP A 311 -2.26 16.08 -4.63
N LEU A 312 -2.13 14.76 -4.77
CA LEU A 312 -2.88 14.00 -5.77
C LEU A 312 -4.38 14.10 -5.51
N GLY A 313 -5.13 14.49 -6.53
CA GLY A 313 -6.57 14.59 -6.50
C GLY A 313 -7.25 13.63 -7.49
N PRO A 314 -8.60 13.60 -7.49
CA PRO A 314 -9.48 14.45 -6.68
C PRO A 314 -9.57 14.02 -5.20
N GLN A 315 -9.85 14.96 -4.30
CA GLN A 315 -9.95 14.70 -2.86
C GLN A 315 -11.27 14.00 -2.49
N THR A 316 -11.23 13.05 -1.54
CA THR A 316 -12.40 12.27 -1.15
C THR A 316 -13.56 13.14 -0.66
N SER A 317 -13.29 14.10 0.25
CA SER A 317 -14.29 15.05 0.75
C SER A 317 -14.96 15.86 -0.38
N ASP A 318 -14.16 16.40 -1.30
CA ASP A 318 -14.68 17.20 -2.42
C ASP A 318 -15.58 16.38 -3.35
N VAL A 319 -15.19 15.14 -3.64
CA VAL A 319 -15.99 14.25 -4.49
C VAL A 319 -17.30 13.89 -3.82
N ILE A 320 -17.29 13.53 -2.53
CA ILE A 320 -18.51 13.20 -1.77
C ILE A 320 -19.46 14.40 -1.76
N LYS A 321 -18.97 15.60 -1.44
CA LYS A 321 -19.79 16.83 -1.46
C LYS A 321 -20.36 17.14 -2.84
N ASN A 322 -19.55 17.02 -3.89
CA ASN A 322 -19.99 17.30 -5.26
C ASN A 322 -21.01 16.27 -5.76
N TYR A 323 -20.83 15.00 -5.41
CA TYR A 323 -21.76 13.93 -5.77
C TYR A 323 -23.09 14.07 -5.02
N GLY A 324 -23.04 14.41 -3.74
CA GLY A 324 -24.23 14.74 -2.94
C GLY A 324 -25.02 15.90 -3.56
N LYS A 325 -24.35 17.01 -3.91
CA LYS A 325 -24.97 18.16 -4.59
C LYS A 325 -25.56 17.81 -5.96
N ALA A 326 -24.99 16.83 -6.65
CA ALA A 326 -25.49 16.31 -7.92
C ALA A 326 -26.64 15.29 -7.73
N GLY A 327 -27.10 15.05 -6.51
CA GLY A 327 -28.19 14.12 -6.19
C GLY A 327 -27.78 12.65 -6.15
N MET A 328 -26.48 12.33 -6.16
CA MET A 328 -25.99 10.96 -6.05
C MET A 328 -25.97 10.55 -4.57
N LYS A 329 -27.02 9.86 -4.13
CA LYS A 329 -27.24 9.51 -2.71
C LYS A 329 -26.68 8.15 -2.30
N ASN A 330 -26.33 7.30 -3.25
CA ASN A 330 -25.91 5.91 -3.01
C ASN A 330 -24.40 5.77 -3.29
N LEU A 331 -23.57 6.08 -2.30
CA LEU A 331 -22.11 6.00 -2.43
C LEU A 331 -21.58 4.84 -1.59
N VAL A 332 -20.71 4.00 -2.18
CA VAL A 332 -19.99 2.93 -1.48
C VAL A 332 -18.52 3.28 -1.45
N VAL A 333 -18.01 3.72 -0.30
CA VAL A 333 -16.59 4.06 -0.14
C VAL A 333 -15.78 2.81 0.21
N VAL A 334 -14.68 2.61 -0.51
CA VAL A 334 -13.84 1.40 -0.41
C VAL A 334 -12.40 1.80 -0.09
N PRO A 335 -11.87 1.46 1.10
CA PRO A 335 -10.45 1.64 1.40
C PRO A 335 -9.62 0.61 0.61
N ILE A 336 -8.98 1.04 -0.49
CA ILE A 336 -8.32 0.12 -1.44
C ILE A 336 -6.82 -0.08 -1.19
N ALA A 337 -6.20 0.80 -0.39
CA ALA A 337 -4.74 0.85 -0.21
C ALA A 337 -4.26 0.35 1.17
N PHE A 338 -5.16 -0.15 2.01
CA PHE A 338 -4.88 -0.68 3.34
C PHE A 338 -5.72 -1.92 3.63
N THR A 339 -5.18 -2.84 4.44
CA THR A 339 -5.69 -4.21 4.58
C THR A 339 -6.35 -4.50 5.93
N SER A 340 -6.30 -3.55 6.87
CA SER A 340 -6.95 -3.61 8.18
C SER A 340 -7.61 -2.29 8.52
N ASP A 341 -8.53 -2.28 9.47
CA ASP A 341 -9.05 -1.04 10.02
C ASP A 341 -7.92 -0.23 10.68
N HIS A 342 -7.98 1.08 10.51
CA HIS A 342 -7.02 2.08 10.99
C HIS A 342 -7.76 3.43 11.11
N ILE A 343 -7.07 4.47 11.58
CA ILE A 343 -7.70 5.77 11.86
C ILE A 343 -8.37 6.35 10.61
N GLU A 344 -7.77 6.15 9.44
CA GLU A 344 -8.28 6.57 8.14
C GLU A 344 -9.62 5.92 7.77
N THR A 345 -9.91 4.69 8.23
CA THR A 345 -11.21 4.05 7.98
C THR A 345 -12.22 4.37 9.07
N LEU A 346 -11.84 4.16 10.33
CA LEU A 346 -12.76 4.25 11.48
C LEU A 346 -13.14 5.69 11.85
N PHE A 347 -12.28 6.66 11.54
CA PHE A 347 -12.54 8.07 11.80
C PHE A 347 -12.86 8.82 10.51
N GLU A 348 -11.94 8.85 9.53
CA GLU A 348 -12.13 9.69 8.34
C GLU A 348 -13.31 9.18 7.48
N LEU A 349 -13.36 7.88 7.14
CA LEU A 349 -14.47 7.36 6.34
C LEU A 349 -15.79 7.28 7.14
N ASP A 350 -15.78 6.64 8.31
CA ASP A 350 -17.01 6.33 9.04
C ASP A 350 -17.62 7.54 9.75
N GLN A 351 -16.80 8.47 10.27
CA GLN A 351 -17.31 9.60 11.06
C GLN A 351 -17.25 10.92 10.30
N GLU A 352 -16.11 11.26 9.70
CA GLU A 352 -15.94 12.57 9.04
C GLU A 352 -16.73 12.61 7.73
N TYR A 353 -16.44 11.71 6.78
CA TYR A 353 -17.12 11.69 5.49
C TYR A 353 -18.57 11.22 5.58
N GLY A 354 -18.90 10.37 6.56
CA GLY A 354 -20.29 10.04 6.89
C GLY A 354 -21.11 11.28 7.22
N LYS A 355 -20.61 12.15 8.11
CA LYS A 355 -21.26 13.43 8.46
C LYS A 355 -21.36 14.36 7.26
N GLU A 356 -20.30 14.49 6.47
CA GLU A 356 -20.33 15.33 5.26
C GLU A 356 -21.39 14.87 4.24
N ALA A 357 -21.58 13.55 4.11
CA ALA A 357 -22.62 13.00 3.23
C ALA A 357 -24.04 13.28 3.77
N GLU A 358 -24.24 13.21 5.08
CA GLU A 358 -25.52 13.57 5.72
C GLU A 358 -25.84 15.06 5.52
N GLU A 359 -24.89 15.96 5.79
CA GLU A 359 -25.08 17.41 5.65
C GLU A 359 -25.53 17.82 4.23
N VAL A 360 -24.95 17.19 3.21
CA VAL A 360 -25.24 17.52 1.80
C VAL A 360 -26.54 16.89 1.30
N THR A 361 -27.03 15.82 1.94
CA THR A 361 -28.32 15.19 1.56
C THR A 361 -29.53 15.85 2.22
N HIS A 362 -29.31 16.65 3.27
CA HIS A 362 -30.31 17.46 3.96
C HIS A 362 -30.43 18.91 3.44
N THR A 363 -29.58 19.32 2.49
CA THR A 363 -29.68 20.58 1.74
C THR A 363 -30.34 20.36 0.37
#